data_AF-A0A431WKZ8-F1
#
_entry.id   AF-A0A431WKZ8-F1
#
_cell.length_a   1.000
_cell.length_b   1.000
_cell.length_c   1.000
_cell.angle_alpha   90.00
_cell.angle_beta   90.00
_cell.angle_gamma   90.00
#
_symmetry.space_group_name_H-M   'P 1'
#
loop_
_entity.id
_entity.type
_entity.pdbx_description
1 polymer ?
#
loop_
_entity_poly.entity_id
_entity_poly.type
_entity_poly.pdbx_seq_one_letter_code
_entity_poly.pdbx_strand_id
1 'polypeptide(L)'
;MPKLEFHADSKQGISHLVNAINQKDLTPYVTVVIENREVAYLIGGQSDFPFMVQLPLSSDWGLKKGQWSLCASSFSTWWQAELKNTIEQTPISIEVEYDKQQKLPLLNGLMAQVSRLYIQAKPPIEAHLAFLEQHKNQAYQSLPTDSARVILEIADCYQPFDVFELNKEQQNVRIERDNSIKPYALPENMVTEHSILLNKESVVQMESICQETDAKQIHYYLDDERAVFSDGVRVVSSSLASLREYRLKKETAYRTEVKIIINIFDFKEDLKKYLSITPLKKANQALLYIDEDYVMLASLVEETGSNRFIRTKHIECDKPSLYSINLSQLSRVQIKDITSAEQMKITVLINEQGELKLGFYNDRDNTDPYQSITDIEYASPKMELVQQSKAKLEIMLKQQDTTGDEDNQDDLFGFEDV
;
A
#
# COMPACT_ATOMS: atom_id res chain seq x y z
N MET A 1 -6.93 -28.29 35.55
CA MET A 1 -5.84 -27.40 36.00
C MET A 1 -6.20 -25.97 35.62
N PRO A 2 -5.49 -24.92 36.10
CA PRO A 2 -5.73 -23.58 35.61
C PRO A 2 -5.45 -23.51 34.10
N LYS A 3 -6.27 -22.77 33.36
CA LYS A 3 -6.22 -22.72 31.89
C LYS A 3 -6.63 -21.34 31.38
N LEU A 4 -6.15 -20.99 30.21
CA LEU A 4 -6.64 -19.84 29.44
C LEU A 4 -7.31 -20.40 28.18
N GLU A 5 -8.59 -20.07 27.98
CA GLU A 5 -9.37 -20.53 26.82
C GLU A 5 -9.68 -19.38 25.86
N PHE A 6 -9.63 -19.70 24.58
CA PHE A 6 -9.83 -18.77 23.48
C PHE A 6 -11.04 -19.24 22.65
N HIS A 7 -12.19 -18.61 22.93
CA HIS A 7 -13.47 -18.89 22.29
C HIS A 7 -13.54 -18.30 20.88
N ALA A 8 -14.47 -18.79 20.06
CA ALA A 8 -14.66 -18.39 18.65
C ALA A 8 -14.56 -16.88 18.44
N ASP A 9 -15.34 -16.11 19.21
CA ASP A 9 -15.44 -14.65 19.18
C ASP A 9 -14.10 -13.91 19.38
N SER A 10 -13.13 -14.55 20.04
CA SER A 10 -11.78 -14.00 20.26
C SER A 10 -10.72 -14.52 19.28
N LYS A 11 -10.97 -15.65 18.60
CA LYS A 11 -9.97 -16.31 17.73
C LYS A 11 -9.50 -15.42 16.58
N GLN A 12 -10.41 -14.64 15.98
CA GLN A 12 -10.04 -13.74 14.90
C GLN A 12 -9.11 -12.63 15.42
N GLY A 13 -9.51 -11.87 16.44
CA GLY A 13 -8.67 -10.83 17.05
C GLY A 13 -7.29 -11.33 17.49
N ILE A 14 -7.20 -12.53 18.07
CA ILE A 14 -5.92 -13.14 18.45
C ILE A 14 -5.08 -13.48 17.22
N SER A 15 -5.71 -13.96 16.14
CA SER A 15 -5.01 -14.24 14.87
C SER A 15 -4.45 -12.96 14.25
N HIS A 16 -5.16 -11.82 14.34
CA HIS A 16 -4.67 -10.53 13.86
C HIS A 16 -3.48 -10.03 14.71
N LEU A 17 -3.59 -10.10 16.04
CA LEU A 17 -2.48 -9.83 16.96
C LEU A 17 -1.27 -10.72 16.65
N VAL A 18 -1.47 -12.01 16.37
CA VAL A 18 -0.41 -12.96 16.05
C VAL A 18 0.23 -12.68 14.69
N ASN A 19 -0.56 -12.27 13.69
CA ASN A 19 -0.07 -11.90 12.36
C ASN A 19 0.69 -10.55 12.36
N ALA A 20 0.37 -9.66 13.31
CA ALA A 20 1.08 -8.39 13.51
C ALA A 20 2.45 -8.53 14.22
N ILE A 21 2.81 -9.71 14.73
CA ILE A 21 4.11 -9.95 15.39
C ILE A 21 5.25 -9.79 14.38
N ASN A 22 6.04 -8.73 14.53
CA ASN A 22 7.23 -8.51 13.71
C ASN A 22 8.43 -9.30 14.26
N GLN A 23 8.96 -10.25 13.48
CA GLN A 23 10.15 -11.03 13.87
C GLN A 23 11.44 -10.20 14.01
N LYS A 24 11.45 -8.96 13.50
CA LYS A 24 12.56 -8.01 13.63
C LYS A 24 12.41 -7.04 14.82
N ASP A 25 11.32 -7.16 15.58
CA ASP A 25 11.13 -6.35 16.79
C ASP A 25 12.23 -6.67 17.82
N LEU A 26 12.64 -5.66 18.58
CA LEU A 26 13.59 -5.80 19.69
C LEU A 26 12.96 -6.51 20.89
N THR A 27 11.63 -6.46 21.02
CA THR A 27 10.88 -7.02 22.14
C THR A 27 9.75 -7.97 21.66
N PRO A 28 10.07 -9.07 20.96
CA PRO A 28 9.08 -9.97 20.36
C PRO A 28 8.41 -10.85 21.43
N TYR A 29 7.51 -10.26 22.19
CA TYR A 29 6.75 -10.89 23.27
C TYR A 29 5.25 -10.64 23.12
N VAL A 30 4.44 -11.51 23.73
CA VAL A 30 3.00 -11.31 23.92
C VAL A 30 2.76 -11.22 25.42
N THR A 31 2.28 -10.08 25.90
CA THR A 31 1.95 -9.85 27.32
C THR A 31 0.52 -10.29 27.60
N VAL A 32 0.34 -11.06 28.67
CA VAL A 32 -0.97 -11.40 29.24
C VAL A 32 -1.12 -10.63 30.55
N VAL A 33 -2.25 -9.92 30.70
CA VAL A 33 -2.64 -9.22 31.92
C VAL A 33 -3.96 -9.81 32.40
N ILE A 34 -3.94 -10.59 33.48
CA ILE A 34 -5.14 -11.08 34.16
C ILE A 34 -5.50 -10.04 35.21
N GLU A 35 -6.52 -9.22 34.93
CA GLU A 35 -6.88 -8.09 35.80
C GLU A 35 -7.75 -8.53 36.98
N ASN A 36 -8.72 -9.41 36.72
CA ASN A 36 -9.65 -9.95 37.71
C ASN A 36 -10.05 -11.38 37.32
N ARG A 37 -11.23 -11.88 37.75
CA ARG A 37 -11.71 -13.24 37.43
C ARG A 37 -12.55 -13.34 36.15
N GLU A 38 -12.85 -12.20 35.53
CA GLU A 38 -13.80 -12.03 34.43
C GLU A 38 -13.12 -11.43 33.18
N VAL A 39 -11.97 -10.78 33.34
CA VAL A 39 -11.27 -10.05 32.27
C VAL A 39 -9.76 -10.30 32.31
N ALA A 40 -9.21 -10.64 31.15
CA ALA A 40 -7.78 -10.51 30.83
C ALA A 40 -7.58 -9.71 29.53
N TYR A 41 -6.33 -9.31 29.30
CA TYR A 41 -5.88 -8.69 28.04
C TYR A 41 -4.69 -9.48 27.48
N LEU A 42 -4.70 -9.68 26.18
CA LEU A 42 -3.57 -10.18 25.38
C LEU A 42 -3.03 -9.00 24.57
N ILE A 43 -1.74 -8.70 24.68
CA ILE A 43 -1.09 -7.54 24.03
C ILE A 43 0.16 -7.99 23.28
N GLY A 44 0.30 -7.61 22.01
CA GLY A 44 1.43 -7.97 21.15
C GLY A 44 1.46 -7.15 19.87
N GLY A 45 2.16 -7.60 18.83
CA GLY A 45 2.34 -6.85 17.59
C GLY A 45 3.71 -6.16 17.54
N GLN A 46 3.77 -4.91 17.04
CA GLN A 46 4.97 -4.07 17.15
C GLN A 46 5.01 -3.35 18.50
N SER A 47 6.19 -3.24 19.11
CA SER A 47 6.40 -2.60 20.42
C SER A 47 5.86 -1.15 20.48
N ASP A 48 6.02 -0.38 19.41
CA ASP A 48 5.62 1.03 19.35
C ASP A 48 4.12 1.22 19.04
N PHE A 49 3.52 0.25 18.35
CA PHE A 49 2.12 0.26 17.89
C PHE A 49 1.48 -1.12 18.12
N PRO A 50 1.17 -1.46 19.39
CA PRO A 50 0.68 -2.78 19.74
C PRO A 50 -0.80 -2.96 19.39
N PHE A 51 -1.16 -4.24 19.31
CA PHE A 51 -2.48 -4.80 19.18
C PHE A 51 -2.89 -5.37 20.54
N MET A 52 -4.15 -5.21 20.90
CA MET A 52 -4.71 -5.77 22.14
C MET A 52 -6.03 -6.46 21.89
N VAL A 53 -6.26 -7.57 22.60
CA VAL A 53 -7.52 -8.30 22.63
C VAL A 53 -7.93 -8.51 24.08
N GLN A 54 -9.12 -8.04 24.45
CA GLN A 54 -9.77 -8.35 25.71
C GLN A 54 -10.33 -9.77 25.64
N LEU A 55 -10.06 -10.56 26.67
CA LEU A 55 -10.49 -11.94 26.81
C LEU A 55 -11.47 -12.03 27.98
N PRO A 56 -12.74 -12.45 27.75
CA PRO A 56 -13.61 -12.82 28.85
C PRO A 56 -13.05 -14.07 29.54
N LEU A 57 -12.98 -14.04 30.86
CA LEU A 57 -12.54 -15.16 31.69
C LEU A 57 -13.72 -15.79 32.42
N SER A 58 -13.64 -17.09 32.66
CA SER A 58 -14.54 -17.76 33.59
C SER A 58 -13.86 -18.08 34.91
N SER A 59 -14.61 -17.96 36.01
CA SER A 59 -14.08 -18.12 37.38
C SER A 59 -13.64 -19.54 37.73
N ASP A 60 -14.10 -20.56 37.00
CA ASP A 60 -13.71 -21.97 37.14
C ASP A 60 -12.34 -22.27 36.50
N TRP A 61 -11.82 -21.39 35.65
CA TRP A 61 -10.52 -21.55 34.99
C TRP A 61 -9.32 -21.42 35.94
N GLY A 62 -9.52 -21.09 37.21
CA GLY A 62 -8.48 -21.12 38.26
C GLY A 62 -7.32 -20.14 38.07
N LEU A 63 -7.46 -19.18 37.16
CA LEU A 63 -6.45 -18.17 36.86
C LEU A 63 -6.25 -17.20 38.05
N LYS A 64 -5.00 -16.77 38.25
CA LYS A 64 -4.60 -15.81 39.28
C LYS A 64 -4.36 -14.43 38.65
N LYS A 65 -4.85 -13.37 39.30
CA LYS A 65 -4.52 -11.98 38.97
C LYS A 65 -3.00 -11.82 38.87
N GLY A 66 -2.52 -11.20 37.79
CA GLY A 66 -1.09 -11.04 37.52
C GLY A 66 -0.81 -10.70 36.06
N GLN A 67 0.44 -10.37 35.78
CA GLN A 67 0.90 -9.90 34.47
C GLN A 67 2.25 -10.54 34.12
N TRP A 68 2.39 -11.02 32.89
CA TRP A 68 3.56 -11.77 32.43
C TRP A 68 3.61 -11.83 30.90
N SER A 69 4.77 -12.15 30.33
CA SER A 69 4.99 -12.19 28.89
C SER A 69 5.43 -13.56 28.37
N LEU A 70 4.99 -13.90 27.16
CA LEU A 70 5.36 -15.10 26.41
C LEU A 70 6.27 -14.73 25.25
N CYS A 71 7.18 -15.63 24.86
CA CYS A 71 7.92 -15.50 23.61
C CYS A 71 6.93 -15.47 22.42
N ALA A 72 6.92 -14.39 21.65
CA ALA A 72 5.89 -14.18 20.63
C ALA A 72 5.96 -15.21 19.50
N SER A 73 7.15 -15.64 19.09
CA SER A 73 7.31 -16.70 18.08
C SER A 73 6.83 -18.05 18.58
N SER A 74 7.04 -18.39 19.86
CA SER A 74 6.51 -19.63 20.47
C SER A 74 4.98 -19.60 20.56
N PHE A 75 4.40 -18.48 21.00
CA PHE A 75 2.94 -18.32 21.08
C PHE A 75 2.30 -18.31 19.68
N SER A 76 2.89 -17.61 18.71
CA SER A 76 2.45 -17.59 17.31
C SER A 76 2.46 -18.98 16.68
N THR A 77 3.55 -19.74 16.86
CA THR A 77 3.71 -21.10 16.33
C THR A 77 2.67 -22.05 16.93
N TRP A 78 2.40 -21.92 18.23
CA TRP A 78 1.36 -22.67 18.92
C TRP A 78 -0.04 -22.33 18.41
N TRP A 79 -0.38 -21.03 18.39
CA TRP A 79 -1.67 -20.54 17.94
C TRP A 79 -2.01 -21.02 16.53
N GLN A 80 -1.07 -20.86 15.59
CA GLN A 80 -1.22 -21.28 14.20
C GLN A 80 -1.30 -22.81 14.03
N ALA A 81 -0.74 -23.58 14.96
CA ALA A 81 -0.88 -25.04 14.95
C ALA A 81 -2.26 -25.46 15.47
N GLU A 82 -2.71 -24.93 16.61
CA GLU A 82 -4.01 -25.30 17.19
C GLU A 82 -5.19 -24.78 16.36
N LEU A 83 -5.11 -23.56 15.81
CA LEU A 83 -6.16 -23.00 14.96
C LEU A 83 -6.45 -23.86 13.72
N LYS A 84 -5.42 -24.49 13.12
CA LYS A 84 -5.57 -25.39 11.96
C LYS A 84 -6.18 -26.75 12.30
N ASN A 85 -6.09 -27.18 13.55
CA ASN A 85 -6.53 -28.51 14.01
C ASN A 85 -7.80 -28.47 14.87
N THR A 86 -8.33 -27.27 15.14
CA THR A 86 -9.50 -27.06 16.01
C THR A 86 -10.67 -26.53 15.20
N ILE A 87 -11.82 -27.18 15.30
CA ILE A 87 -13.08 -26.71 14.69
C ILE A 87 -13.38 -25.30 15.22
N GLU A 88 -13.89 -24.42 14.35
CA GLU A 88 -14.07 -22.99 14.64
C GLU A 88 -14.83 -22.71 15.95
N GLN A 89 -15.89 -23.47 16.26
CA GLN A 89 -16.66 -23.31 17.50
C GLN A 89 -15.97 -23.88 18.77
N THR A 90 -14.98 -24.76 18.64
CA THR A 90 -14.32 -25.40 19.80
C THR A 90 -13.28 -24.46 20.42
N PRO A 91 -13.30 -24.17 21.73
CA PRO A 91 -12.29 -23.31 22.35
C PRO A 91 -10.88 -23.91 22.21
N ILE A 92 -9.90 -23.07 21.89
CA ILE A 92 -8.48 -23.44 21.99
C ILE A 92 -8.05 -23.17 23.44
N SER A 93 -7.37 -24.11 24.11
CA SER A 93 -6.97 -23.94 25.50
C SER A 93 -5.47 -24.16 25.69
N ILE A 94 -4.87 -23.36 26.58
CA ILE A 94 -3.51 -23.56 27.07
C ILE A 94 -3.50 -23.63 28.59
N GLU A 95 -2.85 -24.65 29.16
CA GLU A 95 -2.75 -24.84 30.60
C GLU A 95 -1.77 -23.83 31.21
N VAL A 96 -2.06 -23.36 32.42
CA VAL A 96 -1.26 -22.39 33.16
C VAL A 96 -0.82 -23.00 34.49
N GLU A 97 0.44 -23.41 34.57
CA GLU A 97 1.04 -23.99 35.76
C GLU A 97 1.63 -22.90 36.66
N TYR A 98 1.09 -22.77 37.86
CA TYR A 98 1.64 -21.93 38.92
C TYR A 98 2.44 -22.77 39.92
N ASP A 99 3.72 -22.99 39.64
CA ASP A 99 4.65 -23.58 40.61
C ASP A 99 4.78 -22.67 41.86
N LYS A 100 4.98 -23.27 43.03
CA LYS A 100 5.29 -22.58 44.29
C LYS A 100 6.74 -22.09 44.34
N GLN A 101 7.65 -22.70 43.55
CA GLN A 101 9.07 -22.33 43.51
C GLN A 101 9.38 -21.25 42.45
N GLN A 102 8.59 -21.18 41.37
CA GLN A 102 8.76 -20.16 40.33
C GLN A 102 7.91 -18.92 40.62
N LYS A 103 8.45 -17.73 40.29
CA LYS A 103 7.72 -16.45 40.44
C LYS A 103 6.71 -16.17 39.31
N LEU A 104 6.83 -16.86 38.19
CA LEU A 104 6.04 -16.65 36.97
C LEU A 104 5.54 -18.00 36.45
N PRO A 105 4.37 -18.05 35.78
CA PRO A 105 3.80 -19.32 35.34
C PRO A 105 4.59 -19.97 34.20
N LEU A 106 4.44 -21.28 34.10
CA LEU A 106 4.76 -22.06 32.91
C LEU A 106 3.46 -22.33 32.14
N LEU A 107 3.43 -22.05 30.84
CA LEU A 107 2.29 -22.42 30.00
C LEU A 107 2.58 -23.73 29.29
N ASN A 108 1.59 -24.62 29.24
CA ASN A 108 1.68 -25.90 28.55
C ASN A 108 0.52 -26.07 27.57
N GLY A 109 0.85 -26.36 26.31
CA GLY A 109 -0.12 -26.60 25.26
C GLY A 109 0.24 -27.85 24.47
N LEU A 110 -0.78 -28.47 23.87
CA LEU A 110 -0.56 -29.35 22.73
C LEU A 110 -0.30 -28.49 21.49
N MET A 111 0.42 -29.07 20.54
CA MET A 111 0.60 -28.55 19.19
C MET A 111 0.19 -29.62 18.19
N ALA A 112 -0.84 -29.32 17.40
CA ALA A 112 -1.46 -30.22 16.44
C ALA A 112 -1.85 -31.59 17.03
N GLN A 113 -2.17 -31.61 18.34
CA GLN A 113 -2.46 -32.82 19.13
C GLN A 113 -1.35 -33.91 19.16
N VAL A 114 -0.17 -33.66 18.60
CA VAL A 114 0.91 -34.67 18.45
C VAL A 114 2.22 -34.30 19.15
N SER A 115 2.42 -33.04 19.55
CA SER A 115 3.57 -32.64 20.36
C SER A 115 3.17 -31.70 21.50
N ARG A 116 4.02 -31.61 22.53
CA ARG A 116 3.85 -30.69 23.66
C ARG A 116 4.73 -29.46 23.45
N LEU A 117 4.14 -28.28 23.58
CA LEU A 117 4.87 -27.04 23.80
C LEU A 117 4.83 -26.66 25.27
N TYR A 118 5.93 -26.09 25.77
CA TYR A 118 5.97 -25.39 27.04
C TYR A 118 6.59 -24.00 26.84
N ILE A 119 5.98 -22.96 27.41
CA ILE A 119 6.46 -21.58 27.33
C ILE A 119 6.65 -21.03 28.74
N GLN A 120 7.90 -20.87 29.17
CA GLN A 120 8.22 -20.23 30.45
C GLN A 120 7.94 -18.73 30.35
N ALA A 121 7.03 -18.22 31.17
CA ALA A 121 6.72 -16.80 31.14
C ALA A 121 7.88 -15.93 31.67
N LYS A 122 7.98 -14.72 31.13
CA LYS A 122 8.92 -13.65 31.49
C LYS A 122 8.18 -12.49 32.18
N PRO A 123 8.89 -11.55 32.81
CA PRO A 123 8.29 -10.29 33.26
C PRO A 123 7.49 -9.62 32.13
N PRO A 124 6.40 -8.90 32.46
CA PRO A 124 5.58 -8.20 31.47
C PRO A 124 6.41 -7.15 30.70
N ILE A 125 6.03 -6.83 29.47
CA ILE A 125 6.69 -5.76 28.71
C ILE A 125 6.12 -4.41 29.15
N GLU A 126 6.98 -3.51 29.60
CA GLU A 126 6.56 -2.20 30.14
C GLU A 126 5.79 -1.36 29.11
N ALA A 127 6.20 -1.37 27.83
CA ALA A 127 5.48 -0.69 26.74
C ALA A 127 4.04 -1.21 26.56
N HIS A 128 3.82 -2.53 26.67
CA HIS A 128 2.48 -3.12 26.60
C HIS A 128 1.60 -2.73 27.80
N LEU A 129 2.18 -2.64 29.00
CA LEU A 129 1.46 -2.16 30.19
C LEU A 129 1.13 -0.68 30.07
N ALA A 130 2.06 0.15 29.60
CA ALA A 130 1.83 1.56 29.35
C ALA A 130 0.72 1.78 28.30
N PHE A 131 0.66 0.94 27.26
CA PHE A 131 -0.42 0.97 26.27
C PHE A 131 -1.79 0.59 26.85
N LEU A 132 -1.85 -0.46 27.70
CA LEU A 132 -3.09 -0.84 28.40
C LEU A 132 -3.59 0.28 29.31
N GLU A 133 -2.70 0.89 30.10
CA GLU A 133 -3.04 2.01 30.97
C GLU A 133 -3.40 3.27 30.17
N GLN A 134 -2.78 3.52 29.02
CA GLN A 134 -3.22 4.57 28.10
C GLN A 134 -4.65 4.28 27.64
N HIS A 135 -4.91 3.11 27.06
CA HIS A 135 -6.24 2.73 26.53
C HIS A 135 -7.35 2.91 27.58
N LYS A 136 -7.13 2.47 28.82
CA LYS A 136 -8.09 2.61 29.92
C LYS A 136 -8.42 4.05 30.31
N ASN A 137 -7.46 4.97 30.14
CA ASN A 137 -7.60 6.37 30.51
C ASN A 137 -7.85 7.30 29.30
N GLN A 138 -7.87 6.74 28.07
CA GLN A 138 -7.96 7.51 26.84
C GLN A 138 -9.39 8.00 26.59
N ALA A 139 -9.55 9.30 26.34
CA ALA A 139 -10.79 9.84 25.81
C ALA A 139 -10.92 9.47 24.32
N TYR A 140 -11.73 8.46 24.03
CA TYR A 140 -12.08 8.04 22.67
C TYR A 140 -13.22 8.87 22.09
N GLN A 141 -13.15 9.15 20.79
CA GLN A 141 -14.31 9.56 19.99
C GLN A 141 -15.09 8.30 19.58
N SER A 142 -16.41 8.40 19.41
CA SER A 142 -17.25 7.29 18.94
C SER A 142 -17.73 7.57 17.51
N LEU A 143 -17.78 6.54 16.68
CA LEU A 143 -18.23 6.58 15.29
C LEU A 143 -19.13 5.36 15.04
N PRO A 144 -20.36 5.52 14.49
CA PRO A 144 -21.17 4.37 14.11
C PRO A 144 -20.43 3.49 13.10
N THR A 145 -20.47 2.17 13.28
CA THR A 145 -19.68 1.23 12.45
C THR A 145 -20.05 1.31 10.97
N ASP A 146 -21.32 1.57 10.65
CA ASP A 146 -21.75 1.76 9.26
C ASP A 146 -21.24 3.10 8.67
N SER A 147 -21.15 4.16 9.47
CA SER A 147 -20.50 5.41 9.05
C SER A 147 -19.00 5.21 8.83
N ALA A 148 -18.34 4.40 9.66
CA ALA A 148 -16.94 4.02 9.47
C ALA A 148 -16.73 3.23 8.16
N ARG A 149 -17.63 2.29 7.83
CA ARG A 149 -17.62 1.57 6.55
C ARG A 149 -17.79 2.51 5.35
N VAL A 150 -18.73 3.46 5.40
CA VAL A 150 -18.88 4.48 4.34
C VAL A 150 -17.61 5.31 4.15
N ILE A 151 -16.93 5.70 5.24
CA ILE A 151 -15.65 6.44 5.15
C ILE A 151 -14.55 5.59 4.48
N LEU A 152 -14.52 4.28 4.74
CA LEU A 152 -13.59 3.35 4.10
C LEU A 152 -13.92 3.11 2.61
N GLU A 153 -15.21 3.00 2.25
CA GLU A 153 -15.66 2.92 0.85
C GLU A 153 -15.23 4.16 0.05
N ILE A 154 -15.33 5.35 0.66
CA ILE A 154 -14.87 6.60 0.05
C ILE A 154 -13.35 6.61 -0.10
N ALA A 155 -12.60 6.12 0.89
CA ALA A 155 -11.15 5.97 0.76
C ALA A 155 -10.77 5.00 -0.39
N ASP A 156 -11.47 3.87 -0.52
CA ASP A 156 -11.25 2.91 -1.61
C ASP A 156 -11.49 3.52 -3.00
N CYS A 157 -12.53 4.36 -3.15
CA CYS A 157 -12.78 5.10 -4.40
C CYS A 157 -11.59 5.94 -4.88
N TYR A 158 -10.70 6.37 -3.97
CA TYR A 158 -9.51 7.17 -4.29
C TYR A 158 -8.20 6.37 -4.25
N GLN A 159 -8.25 5.03 -4.20
CA GLN A 159 -7.04 4.20 -4.28
C GLN A 159 -6.33 4.34 -5.66
N PRO A 160 -4.98 4.39 -5.69
CA PRO A 160 -4.06 4.44 -4.56
C PRO A 160 -3.95 5.85 -3.99
N PHE A 161 -3.72 5.99 -2.68
CA PHE A 161 -3.41 7.26 -2.02
C PHE A 161 -2.37 7.06 -0.93
N ASP A 162 -1.54 8.06 -0.66
CA ASP A 162 -0.57 8.07 0.44
C ASP A 162 -1.21 8.54 1.76
N VAL A 163 -2.11 9.51 1.68
CA VAL A 163 -2.87 10.09 2.81
C VAL A 163 -4.34 10.27 2.43
N PHE A 164 -5.22 9.94 3.37
CA PHE A 164 -6.65 10.21 3.33
C PHE A 164 -7.02 11.13 4.49
N GLU A 165 -7.63 12.29 4.18
CA GLU A 165 -8.19 13.20 5.18
C GLU A 165 -9.68 13.41 4.91
N LEU A 166 -10.51 13.12 5.89
CA LEU A 166 -11.90 13.56 5.96
C LEU A 166 -11.96 14.84 6.79
N ASN A 167 -12.47 15.94 6.23
CA ASN A 167 -12.44 17.25 6.87
C ASN A 167 -13.87 17.75 7.18
N LYS A 168 -14.21 17.91 8.47
CA LYS A 168 -15.56 18.36 8.89
C LYS A 168 -15.77 19.87 8.72
N GLU A 169 -14.71 20.68 8.81
CA GLU A 169 -14.81 22.13 8.65
C GLU A 169 -15.14 22.51 7.19
N GLN A 170 -14.58 21.77 6.23
CA GLN A 170 -14.76 22.00 4.79
C GLN A 170 -15.81 21.07 4.15
N GLN A 171 -16.27 20.04 4.86
CA GLN A 171 -17.17 18.98 4.34
C GLN A 171 -16.65 18.38 3.02
N ASN A 172 -15.37 18.00 3.04
CA ASN A 172 -14.67 17.44 1.88
C ASN A 172 -13.75 16.28 2.30
N VAL A 173 -13.20 15.59 1.29
CA VAL A 173 -12.11 14.64 1.44
C VAL A 173 -10.88 15.20 0.74
N ARG A 174 -9.72 15.18 1.40
CA ARG A 174 -8.44 15.57 0.82
C ARG A 174 -7.58 14.31 0.68
N ILE A 175 -7.10 14.06 -0.53
CA ILE A 175 -6.26 12.90 -0.86
C ILE A 175 -4.86 13.39 -1.19
N GLU A 176 -3.84 12.80 -0.58
CA GLU A 176 -2.47 12.90 -1.09
C GLU A 176 -2.13 11.71 -1.99
N ARG A 177 -1.59 12.01 -3.17
CA ARG A 177 -1.02 11.03 -4.10
C ARG A 177 0.19 11.67 -4.79
N ASP A 178 1.34 11.00 -4.79
CA ASP A 178 2.57 11.48 -5.44
C ASP A 178 2.99 12.90 -5.00
N ASN A 179 2.97 13.17 -3.68
CA ASN A 179 3.20 14.50 -3.06
C ASN A 179 2.21 15.61 -3.47
N SER A 180 1.10 15.27 -4.14
CA SER A 180 0.06 16.22 -4.55
C SER A 180 -1.18 16.04 -3.70
N ILE A 181 -1.60 17.08 -2.98
CA ILE A 181 -2.88 17.09 -2.24
C ILE A 181 -3.99 17.63 -3.17
N LYS A 182 -5.14 16.96 -3.19
CA LYS A 182 -6.35 17.39 -3.90
C LYS A 182 -7.61 17.22 -3.06
N PRO A 183 -8.50 18.23 -3.00
CA PRO A 183 -9.80 18.13 -2.36
C PRO A 183 -10.87 17.56 -3.32
N TYR A 184 -11.80 16.78 -2.77
CA TYR A 184 -12.97 16.23 -3.44
C TYR A 184 -14.21 16.44 -2.57
N ALA A 185 -15.36 16.72 -3.18
CA ALA A 185 -16.62 16.83 -2.45
C ALA A 185 -17.00 15.48 -1.81
N LEU A 186 -17.69 15.53 -0.65
CA LEU A 186 -18.31 14.33 -0.09
C LEU A 186 -19.41 13.79 -1.03
N PRO A 187 -19.71 12.48 -0.98
CA PRO A 187 -20.85 11.91 -1.70
C PRO A 187 -22.17 12.60 -1.37
N GLU A 188 -23.10 12.63 -2.34
CA GLU A 188 -24.40 13.27 -2.15
C GLU A 188 -25.12 12.71 -0.91
N ASN A 189 -25.61 13.62 -0.06
CA ASN A 189 -26.28 13.36 1.22
C ASN A 189 -25.38 12.88 2.39
N MET A 190 -24.05 12.78 2.21
CA MET A 190 -23.14 12.60 3.34
C MET A 190 -22.82 13.93 4.02
N VAL A 191 -22.85 13.92 5.36
CA VAL A 191 -22.30 14.97 6.23
C VAL A 191 -21.35 14.28 7.20
N THR A 192 -20.16 14.86 7.44
CA THR A 192 -19.24 14.34 8.46
C THR A 192 -19.20 15.25 9.69
N GLU A 193 -19.34 14.65 10.87
CA GLU A 193 -19.10 15.32 12.17
C GLU A 193 -17.65 15.16 12.64
N HIS A 194 -16.85 14.36 11.91
CA HIS A 194 -15.53 13.88 12.30
C HIS A 194 -14.45 14.38 11.34
N SER A 195 -13.33 14.88 11.91
CA SER A 195 -12.09 15.09 11.15
C SER A 195 -11.19 13.88 11.37
N ILE A 196 -10.86 13.16 10.29
CA ILE A 196 -10.11 11.90 10.34
C ILE A 196 -8.95 12.00 9.35
N LEU A 197 -7.72 11.85 9.81
CA LEU A 197 -6.50 11.98 9.02
C LEU A 197 -5.66 10.70 9.16
N LEU A 198 -5.54 9.93 8.08
CA LEU A 198 -4.98 8.57 8.07
C LEU A 198 -3.99 8.38 6.92
N ASN A 199 -2.96 7.56 7.16
CA ASN A 199 -2.14 7.00 6.09
C ASN A 199 -2.68 5.61 5.68
N LYS A 200 -2.07 5.00 4.65
CA LYS A 200 -2.42 3.64 4.17
C LYS A 200 -2.55 2.61 5.30
N GLU A 201 -1.60 2.59 6.25
CA GLU A 201 -1.58 1.62 7.34
C GLU A 201 -2.76 1.83 8.29
N SER A 202 -3.03 3.06 8.70
CA SER A 202 -4.13 3.38 9.60
C SER A 202 -5.52 3.14 8.98
N VAL A 203 -5.66 3.30 7.66
CA VAL A 203 -6.88 2.89 6.93
C VAL A 203 -7.09 1.38 7.03
N VAL A 204 -6.05 0.57 6.79
CA VAL A 204 -6.12 -0.90 6.93
C VAL A 204 -6.45 -1.33 8.37
N GLN A 205 -5.92 -0.62 9.38
CA GLN A 205 -6.28 -0.90 10.78
C GLN A 205 -7.76 -0.61 11.06
N MET A 206 -8.28 0.54 10.61
CA MET A 206 -9.69 0.90 10.72
C MET A 206 -10.59 -0.11 10.00
N GLU A 207 -10.21 -0.53 8.78
CA GLU A 207 -10.87 -1.55 7.98
C GLU A 207 -10.97 -2.89 8.72
N SER A 208 -9.87 -3.36 9.31
CA SER A 208 -9.83 -4.63 10.07
C SER A 208 -10.80 -4.66 11.26
N ILE A 209 -10.99 -3.52 11.95
CA ILE A 209 -12.01 -3.42 13.01
C ILE A 209 -13.42 -3.43 12.40
N CYS A 210 -13.65 -2.65 11.33
CA CYS A 210 -14.99 -2.45 10.76
C CYS A 210 -15.56 -3.67 10.04
N GLN A 211 -14.72 -4.50 9.41
CA GLN A 211 -15.16 -5.70 8.69
C GLN A 211 -15.53 -6.85 9.64
N GLU A 212 -14.96 -6.87 10.84
CA GLU A 212 -14.96 -8.04 11.71
C GLU A 212 -15.76 -7.85 13.00
N THR A 213 -16.45 -6.71 13.17
CA THR A 213 -17.17 -6.38 14.40
C THR A 213 -18.68 -6.30 14.21
N ASP A 214 -19.39 -6.91 15.16
CA ASP A 214 -20.84 -6.77 15.37
C ASP A 214 -21.17 -5.55 16.26
N ALA A 215 -20.16 -4.83 16.77
CA ALA A 215 -20.36 -3.61 17.52
C ALA A 215 -21.05 -2.55 16.65
N LYS A 216 -22.05 -1.86 17.21
CA LYS A 216 -22.78 -0.78 16.51
C LYS A 216 -21.99 0.51 16.37
N GLN A 217 -20.95 0.67 17.19
CA GLN A 217 -20.04 1.80 17.20
C GLN A 217 -18.62 1.28 17.33
N ILE A 218 -17.70 1.95 16.67
CA ILE A 218 -16.26 1.84 16.93
C ILE A 218 -15.81 3.08 17.69
N HIS A 219 -14.76 2.90 18.47
CA HIS A 219 -14.07 3.94 19.21
C HIS A 219 -12.75 4.24 18.55
N TYR A 220 -12.40 5.53 18.39
CA TYR A 220 -11.15 5.92 17.79
C TYR A 220 -10.47 7.09 18.52
N TYR A 221 -9.15 7.13 18.44
CA TYR A 221 -8.32 8.21 18.94
C TYR A 221 -7.22 8.49 17.90
N LEU A 222 -7.08 9.75 17.49
CA LEU A 222 -6.06 10.23 16.56
C LEU A 222 -5.31 11.37 17.26
N ASP A 223 -3.99 11.36 17.19
CA ASP A 223 -3.13 12.49 17.58
C ASP A 223 -2.08 12.78 16.50
N ASP A 224 -1.02 13.51 16.86
CA ASP A 224 0.04 13.85 15.91
C ASP A 224 0.87 12.63 15.45
N GLU A 225 0.89 11.53 16.21
CA GLU A 225 1.83 10.40 16.14
C GLU A 225 1.17 9.03 15.94
N ARG A 226 -0.07 8.83 16.39
CA ARG A 226 -0.76 7.53 16.37
C ARG A 226 -2.24 7.62 16.00
N ALA A 227 -2.69 6.59 15.31
CA ALA A 227 -4.10 6.24 15.22
C ALA A 227 -4.35 5.00 16.10
N VAL A 228 -5.46 5.00 16.83
CA VAL A 228 -5.92 3.88 17.65
C VAL A 228 -7.40 3.65 17.37
N PHE A 229 -7.78 2.42 17.05
CA PHE A 229 -9.17 2.01 16.80
C PHE A 229 -9.56 0.85 17.71
N SER A 230 -10.81 0.78 18.12
CA SER A 230 -11.34 -0.26 19.00
C SER A 230 -12.82 -0.51 18.77
N ASP A 231 -13.28 -1.74 19.00
CA ASP A 231 -14.70 -2.11 19.09
C ASP A 231 -15.13 -2.48 20.53
N GLY A 232 -14.30 -2.15 21.52
CA GLY A 232 -14.49 -2.52 22.93
C GLY A 232 -13.97 -3.92 23.31
N VAL A 233 -13.62 -4.76 22.34
CA VAL A 233 -12.96 -6.07 22.58
C VAL A 233 -11.54 -6.06 22.02
N ARG A 234 -11.35 -5.57 20.80
CA ARG A 234 -10.06 -5.39 20.15
C ARG A 234 -9.62 -3.93 20.25
N VAL A 235 -8.31 -3.72 20.24
CA VAL A 235 -7.67 -2.43 20.02
C VAL A 235 -6.53 -2.63 19.05
N VAL A 236 -6.49 -1.83 17.99
CA VAL A 236 -5.40 -1.80 17.01
C VAL A 236 -4.80 -0.40 16.99
N SER A 237 -3.50 -0.30 16.75
CA SER A 237 -2.82 0.99 16.64
C SER A 237 -1.81 1.01 15.49
N SER A 238 -1.51 2.21 14.99
CA SER A 238 -0.58 2.43 13.87
C SER A 238 0.04 3.82 13.95
N SER A 239 1.17 4.01 13.27
CA SER A 239 1.87 5.30 13.26
C SER A 239 1.19 6.30 12.33
N LEU A 240 1.09 7.55 12.78
CA LEU A 240 0.79 8.73 11.95
C LEU A 240 2.02 9.63 11.75
N ALA A 241 3.22 9.20 12.16
CA ALA A 241 4.43 10.03 12.11
C ALA A 241 4.78 10.51 10.68
N SER A 242 4.40 9.75 9.64
CA SER A 242 4.53 10.15 8.23
C SER A 242 3.67 11.36 7.85
N LEU A 243 2.65 11.70 8.64
CA LEU A 243 1.70 12.79 8.35
C LEU A 243 2.12 14.14 8.94
N ARG A 244 3.21 14.19 9.72
CA ARG A 244 3.78 15.45 10.22
C ARG A 244 4.08 16.45 9.10
N GLU A 245 4.65 15.96 8.00
CA GLU A 245 4.95 16.78 6.81
C GLU A 245 3.68 17.13 6.02
N TYR A 246 2.71 16.20 5.94
CA TYR A 246 1.42 16.43 5.29
C TYR A 246 0.67 17.64 5.87
N ARG A 247 0.69 17.82 7.20
CA ARG A 247 0.04 18.97 7.88
C ARG A 247 0.60 20.34 7.46
N LEU A 248 1.79 20.38 6.86
CA LEU A 248 2.43 21.61 6.34
C LEU A 248 2.30 21.76 4.82
N LYS A 249 1.93 20.70 4.09
CA LYS A 249 1.76 20.73 2.64
C LYS A 249 0.50 21.50 2.26
N LYS A 250 0.60 22.24 1.16
CA LYS A 250 -0.52 22.95 0.53
C LYS A 250 -1.02 22.16 -0.67
N GLU A 251 -2.26 22.42 -1.07
CA GLU A 251 -2.78 21.94 -2.34
C GLU A 251 -1.99 22.54 -3.49
N THR A 252 -1.61 21.69 -4.45
CA THR A 252 -0.79 22.07 -5.59
C THR A 252 -1.64 21.98 -6.85
N ALA A 253 -1.98 23.13 -7.41
CA ALA A 253 -2.64 23.19 -8.71
C ALA A 253 -1.65 22.79 -9.81
N TYR A 254 -2.09 21.92 -10.71
CA TYR A 254 -1.35 21.53 -11.91
C TYR A 254 -2.23 21.82 -13.14
N ARG A 255 -1.64 22.38 -14.18
CA ARG A 255 -2.25 22.48 -15.52
C ARG A 255 -1.63 21.45 -16.44
N THR A 256 -2.41 20.97 -17.41
CA THR A 256 -1.91 20.12 -18.50
C THR A 256 -1.09 20.94 -19.47
N GLU A 257 0.12 20.47 -19.79
CA GLU A 257 0.96 21.01 -20.87
C GLU A 257 0.89 20.13 -22.12
N VAL A 258 0.84 18.81 -21.92
CA VAL A 258 0.71 17.82 -23.00
C VAL A 258 -0.23 16.71 -22.57
N LYS A 259 -1.07 16.24 -23.48
CA LYS A 259 -1.95 15.08 -23.31
C LYS A 259 -1.73 14.09 -24.45
N ILE A 260 -1.66 12.81 -24.09
CA ILE A 260 -1.37 11.69 -25.00
C ILE A 260 -2.38 10.59 -24.71
N ILE A 261 -2.99 10.01 -25.75
CA ILE A 261 -3.77 8.77 -25.67
C ILE A 261 -2.98 7.68 -26.40
N ILE A 262 -2.71 6.56 -25.73
CA ILE A 262 -1.94 5.43 -26.28
C ILE A 262 -2.64 4.10 -26.02
N ASN A 263 -2.30 3.07 -26.79
CA ASN A 263 -2.70 1.70 -26.48
C ASN A 263 -1.82 1.13 -25.36
N ILE A 264 -2.44 0.51 -24.35
CA ILE A 264 -1.73 -0.04 -23.17
C ILE A 264 -0.75 -1.16 -23.56
N PHE A 265 -1.13 -2.04 -24.48
CA PHE A 265 -0.33 -3.20 -24.89
C PHE A 265 0.87 -2.77 -25.73
N ASP A 266 0.66 -1.91 -26.74
CA ASP A 266 1.74 -1.33 -27.55
C ASP A 266 2.76 -0.63 -26.65
N PHE A 267 2.30 0.25 -25.75
CA PHE A 267 3.19 0.99 -24.85
C PHE A 267 3.97 0.09 -23.89
N LYS A 268 3.33 -0.94 -23.32
CA LYS A 268 4.03 -1.96 -22.51
C LYS A 268 5.12 -2.66 -23.31
N GLU A 269 4.84 -3.03 -24.56
CA GLU A 269 5.80 -3.73 -25.42
C GLU A 269 6.97 -2.81 -25.83
N ASP A 270 6.67 -1.59 -26.26
CA ASP A 270 7.65 -0.56 -26.65
C ASP A 270 8.59 -0.21 -25.50
N LEU A 271 8.03 -0.01 -24.29
CA LEU A 271 8.77 0.25 -23.06
C LEU A 271 9.61 -0.95 -22.64
N LYS A 272 9.07 -2.18 -22.69
CA LYS A 272 9.81 -3.41 -22.38
C LYS A 272 11.01 -3.61 -23.30
N LYS A 273 10.83 -3.42 -24.61
CA LYS A 273 11.89 -3.45 -25.63
C LYS A 273 12.91 -2.32 -25.49
N TYR A 274 12.58 -1.24 -24.78
CA TYR A 274 13.49 -0.11 -24.54
C TYR A 274 14.32 -0.37 -23.27
N LEU A 275 13.65 -0.79 -22.19
CA LEU A 275 14.26 -1.16 -20.90
C LEU A 275 15.12 -2.44 -20.95
N SER A 276 15.02 -3.25 -22.00
CA SER A 276 15.88 -4.43 -22.20
C SER A 276 17.31 -4.07 -22.61
N ILE A 277 17.60 -2.82 -22.98
CA ILE A 277 18.93 -2.38 -23.39
C ILE A 277 19.74 -2.00 -22.14
N THR A 278 20.69 -2.87 -21.76
CA THR A 278 21.43 -2.76 -20.48
C THR A 278 22.12 -1.41 -20.23
N PRO A 279 22.84 -0.78 -21.18
CA PRO A 279 23.39 0.57 -20.99
C PRO A 279 22.32 1.62 -20.66
N LEU A 280 21.17 1.60 -21.35
CA LEU A 280 20.08 2.55 -21.08
C LEU A 280 19.48 2.36 -19.70
N LYS A 281 19.25 1.10 -19.31
CA LYS A 281 18.76 0.74 -17.97
C LYS A 281 19.74 1.16 -16.86
N LYS A 282 21.06 1.11 -17.11
CA LYS A 282 22.10 1.60 -16.19
C LYS A 282 22.15 3.13 -16.11
N ALA A 283 22.03 3.81 -17.26
CA ALA A 283 21.97 5.27 -17.31
C ALA A 283 20.72 5.84 -16.63
N ASN A 284 19.64 5.04 -16.56
CA ASN A 284 18.40 5.32 -15.84
C ASN A 284 17.65 6.60 -16.28
N GLN A 285 18.04 7.19 -17.41
CA GLN A 285 17.48 8.41 -17.98
C GLN A 285 17.08 8.16 -19.43
N ALA A 286 15.92 8.68 -19.82
CA ALA A 286 15.51 8.79 -21.22
C ALA A 286 15.00 10.19 -21.51
N LEU A 287 14.95 10.52 -22.80
CA LEU A 287 14.33 11.74 -23.29
C LEU A 287 12.99 11.38 -23.92
N LEU A 288 11.93 12.05 -23.48
CA LEU A 288 10.59 11.95 -24.02
C LEU A 288 10.34 13.18 -24.90
N TYR A 289 10.44 13.00 -26.21
CA TYR A 289 10.06 14.01 -27.21
C TYR A 289 8.59 13.84 -27.56
N ILE A 290 7.87 14.96 -27.67
CA ILE A 290 6.46 14.99 -28.08
C ILE A 290 6.22 16.18 -29.00
N ASP A 291 5.56 15.95 -30.13
CA ASP A 291 4.88 16.97 -30.92
C ASP A 291 3.47 16.51 -31.33
N GLU A 292 2.81 17.25 -32.24
CA GLU A 292 1.44 16.99 -32.65
C GLU A 292 1.25 15.64 -33.39
N ASP A 293 2.30 15.13 -34.03
CA ASP A 293 2.24 13.94 -34.88
C ASP A 293 2.72 12.66 -34.15
N TYR A 294 3.75 12.75 -33.29
CA TYR A 294 4.34 11.57 -32.65
C TYR A 294 4.96 11.83 -31.28
N VAL A 295 5.10 10.74 -30.53
CA VAL A 295 5.85 10.67 -29.27
C VAL A 295 7.07 9.77 -29.51
N MET A 296 8.24 10.16 -29.02
CA MET A 296 9.47 9.38 -29.17
C MET A 296 10.24 9.29 -27.84
N LEU A 297 10.63 8.07 -27.47
CA LEU A 297 11.68 7.83 -26.48
C LEU A 297 13.04 7.83 -27.19
N ALA A 298 13.93 8.72 -26.77
CA ALA A 298 15.31 8.82 -27.24
C ALA A 298 16.29 8.65 -26.08
N SER A 299 17.47 8.10 -26.37
CA SER A 299 18.61 8.12 -25.45
C SER A 299 19.86 8.62 -26.13
N LEU A 300 20.64 9.40 -25.37
CA LEU A 300 21.92 9.99 -25.76
C LEU A 300 23.08 9.41 -24.93
N VAL A 301 23.02 8.13 -24.57
CA VAL A 301 24.15 7.41 -23.95
C VAL A 301 25.20 7.12 -25.03
N GLU A 302 26.44 7.57 -24.81
CA GLU A 302 27.54 7.50 -25.79
C GLU A 302 27.79 6.08 -26.32
N GLU A 303 27.73 5.08 -25.43
CA GLU A 303 28.02 3.67 -25.73
C GLU A 303 26.90 2.99 -26.55
N THR A 304 25.65 3.45 -26.43
CA THR A 304 24.46 2.83 -27.08
C THR A 304 23.28 3.79 -27.02
N GLY A 305 22.84 4.31 -28.16
CA GLY A 305 21.58 5.04 -28.28
C GLY A 305 20.40 4.12 -28.65
N SER A 306 19.18 4.53 -28.32
CA SER A 306 17.95 3.95 -28.88
C SER A 306 16.92 5.04 -29.06
N ASN A 307 16.32 5.08 -30.24
CA ASN A 307 15.23 5.99 -30.59
C ASN A 307 14.04 5.13 -30.99
N ARG A 308 12.90 5.30 -30.34
CA ARG A 308 11.67 4.56 -30.60
C ARG A 308 10.48 5.50 -30.57
N PHE A 309 9.74 5.56 -31.67
CA PHE A 309 8.40 6.13 -31.67
C PHE A 309 7.48 5.25 -30.81
N ILE A 310 6.70 5.89 -29.93
CA ILE A 310 5.60 5.26 -29.19
C ILE A 310 4.35 5.37 -30.06
N ARG A 311 3.61 4.26 -30.20
CA ARG A 311 2.31 4.27 -30.88
C ARG A 311 1.27 5.06 -30.08
N THR A 312 0.82 6.17 -30.64
CA THR A 312 -0.23 7.04 -30.10
C THR A 312 -1.53 6.88 -30.91
N LYS A 313 -2.67 7.16 -30.26
CA LYS A 313 -3.98 7.32 -30.92
C LYS A 313 -4.37 8.80 -31.06
N HIS A 314 -3.89 9.65 -30.15
CA HIS A 314 -4.13 11.09 -30.15
C HIS A 314 -3.06 11.79 -29.31
N ILE A 315 -2.63 12.97 -29.76
CA ILE A 315 -1.72 13.86 -29.02
C ILE A 315 -2.34 15.25 -29.03
N GLU A 316 -2.17 15.98 -27.94
CA GLU A 316 -2.61 17.36 -27.75
C GLU A 316 -1.49 18.11 -27.03
N CYS A 317 -0.84 19.04 -27.73
CA CYS A 317 0.24 19.89 -27.22
C CYS A 317 0.30 21.21 -28.02
N ASP A 318 0.63 22.31 -27.35
CA ASP A 318 0.73 23.64 -28.01
C ASP A 318 1.98 23.79 -28.89
N LYS A 319 3.02 22.99 -28.64
CA LYS A 319 4.33 23.08 -29.29
C LYS A 319 5.11 21.77 -29.11
N PRO A 320 6.11 21.49 -29.96
CA PRO A 320 7.10 20.45 -29.71
C PRO A 320 7.84 20.67 -28.38
N SER A 321 7.81 19.67 -27.51
CA SER A 321 8.44 19.69 -26.19
C SER A 321 9.32 18.48 -25.97
N LEU A 322 10.39 18.66 -25.17
CA LEU A 322 11.36 17.62 -24.86
C LEU A 322 11.59 17.56 -23.35
N TYR A 323 11.38 16.38 -22.77
CA TYR A 323 11.50 16.14 -21.34
C TYR A 323 12.57 15.10 -21.05
N SER A 324 13.32 15.27 -19.95
CA SER A 324 14.10 14.20 -19.32
C SER A 324 13.20 13.42 -18.38
N ILE A 325 13.27 12.09 -18.38
CA ILE A 325 12.48 11.22 -17.49
C ILE A 325 13.33 10.09 -16.87
N ASN A 326 13.03 9.75 -15.62
CA ASN A 326 13.68 8.64 -14.91
C ASN A 326 13.06 7.28 -15.28
N LEU A 327 13.88 6.38 -15.86
CA LEU A 327 13.44 5.07 -16.32
C LEU A 327 13.04 4.13 -15.19
N SER A 328 13.67 4.23 -14.01
CA SER A 328 13.29 3.41 -12.86
C SER A 328 11.92 3.80 -12.32
N GLN A 329 11.57 5.09 -12.30
CA GLN A 329 10.23 5.53 -11.94
C GLN A 329 9.20 5.07 -12.98
N LEU A 330 9.49 5.28 -14.28
CA LEU A 330 8.61 4.81 -15.37
C LEU A 330 8.39 3.28 -15.31
N SER A 331 9.41 2.50 -15.00
CA SER A 331 9.31 1.03 -14.87
C SER A 331 8.50 0.54 -13.67
N ARG A 332 8.26 1.42 -12.67
CA ARG A 332 7.43 1.17 -11.48
C ARG A 332 5.98 1.60 -11.67
N VAL A 333 5.63 2.19 -12.81
CA VAL A 333 4.24 2.53 -13.11
C VAL A 333 3.45 1.24 -13.24
N GLN A 334 2.48 1.03 -12.35
CA GLN A 334 1.59 -0.13 -12.41
C GLN A 334 0.55 0.10 -13.49
N ILE A 335 0.96 -0.09 -14.74
CA ILE A 335 0.06 -0.23 -15.89
C ILE A 335 -0.65 -1.59 -15.73
N LYS A 336 -1.62 -1.66 -14.81
CA LYS A 336 -2.43 -2.86 -14.60
C LYS A 336 -3.12 -3.21 -15.92
N ASP A 337 -3.26 -4.50 -16.19
CA ASP A 337 -4.24 -4.94 -17.18
C ASP A 337 -5.62 -4.69 -16.59
N ILE A 338 -6.11 -3.46 -16.77
CA ILE A 338 -7.50 -3.13 -16.55
C ILE A 338 -8.25 -4.00 -17.56
N THR A 339 -8.97 -5.01 -17.08
CA THR A 339 -9.54 -6.09 -17.91
C THR A 339 -10.57 -5.64 -18.95
N SER A 340 -10.84 -4.33 -19.03
CA SER A 340 -11.70 -3.65 -19.99
C SER A 340 -11.06 -2.48 -20.75
N ALA A 341 -9.84 -2.02 -20.39
CA ALA A 341 -9.23 -0.83 -21.01
C ALA A 341 -8.13 -1.22 -21.99
N GLU A 342 -8.31 -0.87 -23.26
CA GLU A 342 -7.26 -0.98 -24.29
C GLU A 342 -6.34 0.24 -24.33
N GLN A 343 -6.76 1.35 -23.72
CA GLN A 343 -6.16 2.67 -23.88
C GLN A 343 -5.82 3.28 -22.53
N MET A 344 -4.85 4.19 -22.51
CA MET A 344 -4.56 5.02 -21.35
C MET A 344 -4.27 6.45 -21.78
N LYS A 345 -4.70 7.40 -20.95
CA LYS A 345 -4.29 8.80 -21.04
C LYS A 345 -3.01 8.97 -20.21
N ILE A 346 -2.03 9.64 -20.81
CA ILE A 346 -0.84 10.16 -20.14
C ILE A 346 -0.85 11.69 -20.31
N THR A 347 -0.48 12.44 -19.28
CA THR A 347 -0.31 13.90 -19.40
C THR A 347 0.97 14.38 -18.77
N VAL A 348 1.66 15.31 -19.43
CA VAL A 348 2.63 16.18 -18.77
C VAL A 348 1.85 17.28 -18.06
N LEU A 349 2.09 17.42 -16.77
CA LEU A 349 1.47 18.38 -15.88
C LEU A 349 2.54 19.33 -15.33
N ILE A 350 2.23 20.62 -15.24
CA ILE A 350 3.11 21.65 -14.68
C ILE A 350 2.38 22.46 -13.61
N ASN A 351 3.03 22.78 -12.50
CA ASN A 351 2.49 23.65 -11.44
C ASN A 351 2.94 25.11 -11.60
N GLU A 352 2.51 25.98 -10.67
CA GLU A 352 2.86 27.41 -10.68
C GLU A 352 4.36 27.68 -10.46
N GLN A 353 5.05 26.76 -9.79
CA GLN A 353 6.49 26.80 -9.53
C GLN A 353 7.32 26.35 -10.74
N GLY A 354 6.68 25.79 -11.78
CA GLY A 354 7.34 25.23 -12.96
C GLY A 354 7.82 23.78 -12.79
N GLU A 355 7.46 23.12 -11.68
CA GLU A 355 7.75 21.70 -11.47
C GLU A 355 6.85 20.85 -12.35
N LEU A 356 7.44 19.84 -12.98
CA LEU A 356 6.77 18.94 -13.91
C LEU A 356 6.43 17.62 -13.22
N LYS A 357 5.34 16.97 -13.67
CA LYS A 357 5.10 15.54 -13.44
C LYS A 357 4.44 14.90 -14.65
N LEU A 358 4.75 13.64 -14.92
CA LEU A 358 4.10 12.85 -15.96
C LEU A 358 3.07 11.94 -15.28
N GLY A 359 1.79 12.27 -15.44
CA GLY A 359 0.65 11.57 -14.82
C GLY A 359 0.06 10.50 -15.74
N PHE A 360 -0.29 9.36 -15.16
CA PHE A 360 -0.90 8.20 -15.82
C PHE A 360 -2.34 8.03 -15.30
N TYR A 361 -3.30 7.87 -16.20
CA TYR A 361 -4.73 7.81 -15.89
C TYR A 361 -5.31 6.46 -16.29
N ASN A 362 -6.44 6.10 -15.68
CA ASN A 362 -7.20 4.91 -16.01
C ASN A 362 -8.61 5.29 -16.48
N ASP A 363 -9.38 4.33 -16.99
CA ASP A 363 -10.72 4.63 -17.54
C ASP A 363 -11.79 4.87 -16.45
N ARG A 364 -11.50 4.59 -15.17
CA ARG A 364 -12.43 4.84 -14.05
C ARG A 364 -12.34 6.27 -13.52
N ASP A 365 -11.12 6.79 -13.41
CA ASP A 365 -10.80 8.15 -13.02
C ASP A 365 -9.99 8.80 -14.15
N ASN A 366 -10.69 9.60 -14.95
CA ASN A 366 -10.09 10.36 -16.04
C ASN A 366 -9.81 11.83 -15.68
N THR A 367 -10.14 12.29 -14.46
CA THR A 367 -9.84 13.65 -14.00
C THR A 367 -8.46 13.72 -13.39
N ASP A 368 -8.06 12.67 -12.65
CA ASP A 368 -6.85 12.67 -11.83
C ASP A 368 -5.94 11.46 -12.11
N PRO A 369 -4.61 11.65 -12.18
CA PRO A 369 -3.70 10.55 -12.46
C PRO A 369 -3.67 9.58 -11.28
N TYR A 370 -3.81 8.28 -11.53
CA TYR A 370 -3.72 7.24 -10.50
C TYR A 370 -2.28 6.99 -10.04
N GLN A 371 -1.31 7.40 -10.86
CA GLN A 371 0.12 7.37 -10.55
C GLN A 371 0.83 8.44 -11.37
N SER A 372 1.89 9.02 -10.82
CA SER A 372 2.72 10.03 -11.49
C SER A 372 4.20 9.69 -11.33
N ILE A 373 5.03 10.17 -12.26
CA ILE A 373 6.47 10.30 -12.02
C ILE A 373 6.81 11.78 -11.89
N THR A 374 7.58 12.13 -10.85
CA THR A 374 7.95 13.52 -10.52
C THR A 374 9.40 13.85 -10.88
N ASP A 375 10.21 12.83 -11.19
CA ASP A 375 11.56 13.01 -11.73
C ASP A 375 11.47 13.17 -13.26
N ILE A 376 10.98 14.37 -13.63
CA ILE A 376 10.83 14.86 -14.99
C ILE A 376 11.21 16.34 -15.06
N GLU A 377 12.01 16.71 -16.06
CA GLU A 377 12.52 18.06 -16.27
C GLU A 377 12.47 18.44 -17.75
N TYR A 378 12.46 19.74 -18.09
CA TYR A 378 12.68 20.18 -19.47
C TYR A 378 14.10 19.86 -19.92
N ALA A 379 14.22 19.18 -21.06
CA ALA A 379 15.51 18.84 -21.69
C ALA A 379 15.78 19.65 -22.97
N SER A 380 15.22 20.86 -23.07
CA SER A 380 15.34 21.78 -24.22
C SER A 380 16.75 21.94 -24.80
N PRO A 381 17.86 21.98 -24.02
CA PRO A 381 19.22 22.05 -24.59
C PRO A 381 19.61 20.85 -25.47
N LYS A 382 18.88 19.73 -25.38
CA LYS A 382 19.10 18.51 -26.17
C LYS A 382 18.16 18.42 -27.39
N MET A 383 17.31 19.43 -27.63
CA MET A 383 16.27 19.40 -28.67
C MET A 383 16.82 19.11 -30.07
N GLU A 384 17.84 19.85 -30.51
CA GLU A 384 18.44 19.68 -31.84
C GLU A 384 18.99 18.27 -32.08
N LEU A 385 19.66 17.70 -31.07
CA LEU A 385 20.21 16.33 -31.14
C LEU A 385 19.10 15.28 -31.28
N VAL A 386 17.99 15.47 -30.56
CA VAL A 386 16.84 14.57 -30.62
C VAL A 386 16.08 14.71 -31.94
N GLN A 387 15.94 15.93 -32.48
CA GLN A 387 15.37 16.16 -33.82
C GLN A 387 16.23 15.55 -34.94
N GLN A 388 17.56 15.66 -34.86
CA GLN A 388 18.47 14.98 -35.80
C GLN A 388 18.36 13.45 -35.69
N SER A 389 18.21 12.92 -34.48
CA SER A 389 18.01 11.49 -34.21
C SER A 389 16.67 10.99 -34.76
N LYS A 390 15.63 11.80 -34.63
CA LYS A 390 14.29 11.57 -35.19
C LYS A 390 14.31 11.51 -36.72
N ALA A 391 14.90 12.51 -37.38
CA ALA A 391 15.00 12.56 -38.84
C ALA A 391 15.78 11.35 -39.42
N LYS A 392 16.84 10.90 -38.74
CA LYS A 392 17.57 9.68 -39.13
C LYS A 392 16.68 8.43 -39.03
N LEU A 393 15.89 8.29 -37.97
CA LEU A 393 14.96 7.17 -37.79
C LEU A 393 13.87 7.16 -38.88
N GLU A 394 13.30 8.32 -39.22
CA GLU A 394 12.31 8.42 -40.32
C GLU A 394 12.87 7.99 -41.67
N ILE A 395 14.13 8.36 -41.98
CA ILE A 395 14.79 7.95 -43.23
C ILE A 395 15.00 6.43 -43.25
N MET A 396 15.47 5.84 -42.14
CA MET A 396 15.69 4.39 -42.04
C MET A 396 14.39 3.59 -42.19
N LEU A 397 13.29 4.03 -41.57
CA LEU A 397 11.99 3.37 -41.68
C LEU A 397 11.45 3.44 -43.13
N LYS A 398 11.48 4.62 -43.76
CA LYS A 398 11.05 4.78 -45.16
C LYS A 398 11.84 3.90 -46.12
N GLN A 399 13.16 3.77 -45.92
CA GLN A 399 14.00 2.87 -46.72
C GLN A 399 13.60 1.41 -46.55
N GLN A 400 13.23 1.00 -45.32
CA GLN A 400 12.82 -0.36 -45.00
C GLN A 400 11.46 -0.72 -45.63
N ASP A 401 10.51 0.24 -45.65
CA ASP A 401 9.22 0.08 -46.33
C ASP A 401 9.40 0.00 -47.86
N THR A 402 10.29 0.80 -48.47
CA THR A 402 10.54 0.74 -49.92
C THR A 402 11.20 -0.55 -50.40
N THR A 403 11.92 -1.27 -49.54
CA THR A 403 12.50 -2.59 -49.88
C THR A 403 11.52 -3.77 -49.70
N GLY A 404 10.27 -3.52 -49.31
CA GLY A 404 9.26 -4.56 -49.09
C GLY A 404 8.50 -5.03 -50.34
N ASP A 405 8.56 -4.28 -51.45
CA ASP A 405 7.71 -4.48 -52.64
C ASP A 405 8.48 -4.79 -53.95
N GLU A 406 9.81 -4.91 -53.94
CA GLU A 406 10.66 -5.11 -55.14
C GLU A 406 11.35 -6.49 -55.25
N ASP A 407 10.77 -7.57 -54.72
CA ASP A 407 11.29 -8.95 -54.87
C ASP A 407 10.20 -9.96 -55.31
N ASN A 408 9.61 -9.75 -56.49
CA ASN A 408 8.77 -10.74 -57.17
C ASN A 408 8.92 -10.66 -58.70
N GLN A 409 9.45 -11.74 -59.31
CA GLN A 409 9.56 -12.03 -60.76
C GLN A 409 10.50 -11.10 -61.57
N ASP A 410 11.22 -11.51 -62.63
CA ASP A 410 11.52 -12.80 -63.32
C ASP A 410 12.85 -12.54 -64.07
N ASP A 411 13.72 -13.46 -64.52
CA ASP A 411 13.87 -14.94 -64.52
C ASP A 411 15.37 -15.20 -64.94
N LEU A 412 15.71 -16.39 -65.48
CA LEU A 412 16.83 -16.73 -66.38
C LEU A 412 18.10 -17.39 -65.80
N PHE A 413 18.01 -18.73 -65.74
CA PHE A 413 19.03 -19.75 -66.08
C PHE A 413 20.39 -19.81 -65.31
N GLY A 414 20.91 -21.00 -65.01
CA GLY A 414 20.39 -22.33 -65.32
C GLY A 414 21.20 -23.48 -64.72
N PHE A 415 20.67 -24.69 -64.89
CA PHE A 415 21.36 -25.95 -64.65
C PHE A 415 22.38 -26.23 -65.76
N GLU A 416 23.54 -26.79 -65.41
CA GLU A 416 24.16 -27.86 -66.20
C GLU A 416 24.67 -28.95 -65.25
N ASP A 417 24.40 -30.21 -65.60
CA ASP A 417 24.86 -31.42 -64.90
C ASP A 417 26.32 -31.76 -65.26
N VAL A 418 27.14 -32.14 -64.28
CA VAL A 418 27.96 -33.38 -64.22
C VAL A 418 28.21 -33.77 -62.76
#